data_AF-A0A9J5XRD1-F1
#
_entry.id   AF-A0A9J5XRD1-F1
#
_cell.length_a   1.000
_cell.length_b   1.000
_cell.length_c   1.000
_cell.angle_alpha   90.00
_cell.angle_beta   90.00
_cell.angle_gamma   90.00
#
_symmetry.space_group_name_H-M   'P 1'
#
loop_
_entity.id
_entity.type
_entity.pdbx_description
1 polymer ?
#
loop_
_entity_poly.entity_id
_entity_poly.type
_entity_poly.pdbx_seq_one_letter_code
_entity_poly.pdbx_strand_id
1 'polypeptide(L)'
;MDRVNSSITKANRNGLRADPWFNPTSTGKCPESPPTLLTRVLALIHVLYCPNVSHRWGCPPSKFPWTYSAKETCYLLKGKVKVYPDGSNQAVEIGAGDLVEFPKGMSCTWDVSEEVDKHYKFE
;
A
#
# COMPACT_ATOMS: atom_id res chain seq x y z
N MET A 1 -16.88 -5.42 -6.19
CA MET A 1 -15.48 -5.23 -5.79
C MET A 1 -14.69 -6.47 -6.15
N ASP A 2 -13.63 -6.34 -6.94
CA ASP A 2 -12.69 -7.42 -7.18
C ASP A 2 -11.99 -7.74 -5.86
N ARG A 3 -12.10 -8.99 -5.38
CA ARG A 3 -11.53 -9.46 -4.10
C ARG A 3 -10.04 -9.13 -3.93
N VAL A 4 -9.34 -8.93 -5.03
CA VAL A 4 -7.91 -8.61 -5.07
C VAL A 4 -7.65 -7.16 -4.60
N ASN A 5 -8.44 -6.19 -5.05
CA ASN A 5 -8.27 -4.78 -4.65
C ASN A 5 -8.60 -4.54 -3.18
N SER A 6 -9.57 -5.29 -2.61
CA SER A 6 -9.88 -5.22 -1.18
C SER A 6 -8.75 -5.70 -0.27
N SER A 7 -7.68 -6.27 -0.85
CA SER A 7 -6.55 -6.80 -0.08
C SER A 7 -5.38 -5.81 0.04
N ILE A 8 -5.31 -4.76 -0.80
CA ILE A 8 -4.37 -3.64 -0.59
C ILE A 8 -5.00 -2.65 0.38
N THR A 9 -4.31 -2.32 1.47
CA THR A 9 -4.75 -1.29 2.42
C THR A 9 -3.93 -0.02 2.22
N LYS A 10 -4.58 1.14 2.07
CA LYS A 10 -3.94 2.45 1.84
C LYS A 10 -4.33 3.48 2.91
N ALA A 11 -3.38 4.29 3.38
CA ALA A 11 -3.55 5.42 4.30
C ALA A 11 -2.83 6.66 3.78
N ASN A 12 -3.38 7.87 3.98
CA ASN A 12 -2.73 9.14 3.65
C ASN A 12 -2.57 10.01 4.92
N ARG A 13 -1.52 10.85 4.97
CA ARG A 13 -1.25 11.89 5.99
C ARG A 13 -2.40 12.89 6.26
N ASN A 14 -3.25 13.21 5.29
CA ASN A 14 -4.30 14.22 5.37
C ASN A 14 -5.65 13.71 5.90
N GLY A 15 -5.65 12.59 6.63
CA GLY A 15 -6.88 11.99 7.15
C GLY A 15 -7.61 11.16 6.10
N LEU A 16 -8.50 10.33 6.63
CA LEU A 16 -9.35 9.37 5.92
C LEU A 16 -10.18 10.05 4.82
N ARG A 17 -9.59 10.33 3.66
CA ARG A 17 -10.41 10.45 2.46
C ARG A 17 -10.88 9.03 2.19
N ALA A 18 -12.15 8.75 2.48
CA ALA A 18 -12.82 7.59 1.96
C ALA A 18 -12.47 7.54 0.48
N ASP A 19 -11.75 6.48 0.11
CA ASP A 19 -11.37 6.27 -1.27
C ASP A 19 -12.67 6.31 -2.09
N PRO A 20 -12.80 7.15 -3.15
CA PRO A 20 -13.97 7.11 -4.03
C PRO A 20 -14.21 5.71 -4.62
N TRP A 21 -13.20 4.85 -4.58
CA TRP A 21 -13.25 3.44 -5.00
C TRP A 21 -13.72 2.48 -3.91
N PHE A 22 -13.94 2.93 -2.67
CA PHE A 22 -14.48 2.14 -1.57
C PHE A 22 -15.99 2.31 -1.49
N ASN A 23 -16.73 1.45 -2.20
CA ASN A 23 -18.19 1.37 -2.11
C ASN A 23 -18.57 0.49 -0.89
N PRO A 24 -19.22 1.02 0.17
CA PRO A 24 -19.51 0.25 1.40
C PRO A 24 -20.60 -0.82 1.24
N THR A 25 -21.13 -1.06 0.04
CA THR A 25 -22.48 -1.62 -0.11
C THR A 25 -22.58 -3.07 -0.57
N SER A 26 -21.57 -3.93 -0.37
CA SER A 26 -21.82 -5.36 -0.56
C SER A 26 -20.99 -6.26 0.34
N THR A 27 -21.71 -7.08 1.10
CA THR A 27 -21.30 -8.23 1.93
C THR A 27 -21.13 -7.94 3.42
N GLY A 28 -22.10 -8.45 4.18
CA GLY A 28 -22.19 -8.42 5.65
C GLY A 28 -21.13 -9.27 6.35
N LYS A 29 -19.88 -8.85 6.23
CA LYS A 29 -18.87 -9.04 7.28
C LYS A 29 -18.42 -7.65 7.66
N CYS A 30 -18.48 -7.30 8.95
CA CYS A 30 -17.74 -6.14 9.42
C CYS A 30 -16.30 -6.34 8.95
N PRO A 31 -15.74 -5.48 8.07
CA PRO A 31 -14.31 -5.52 7.81
C PRO A 31 -13.65 -5.42 9.18
N GLU A 32 -12.68 -6.28 9.44
CA GLU A 32 -11.83 -6.16 10.62
C GLU A 32 -11.49 -4.68 10.75
N SER A 33 -11.93 -4.08 11.86
CA SER A 33 -11.95 -2.63 12.04
C SER A 33 -10.63 -2.05 11.52
N PRO A 34 -10.65 -1.04 10.63
CA PRO A 34 -9.43 -0.49 10.10
C PRO A 34 -8.51 -0.15 11.28
N PRO A 35 -7.21 -0.51 11.22
CA PRO A 35 -6.31 -0.31 12.34
C PRO A 35 -6.48 1.11 12.87
N THR A 36 -6.67 1.22 14.18
CA THR A 36 -6.95 2.51 14.83
C THR A 36 -5.88 3.54 14.42
N LEU A 37 -6.21 4.83 14.51
CA LEU A 37 -5.24 5.90 14.24
C LEU A 37 -3.91 5.64 14.98
N LEU A 38 -3.99 5.13 16.22
CA LEU A 38 -2.84 4.73 17.02
C LEU A 38 -2.04 3.59 16.38
N THR A 39 -2.68 2.50 15.94
CA THR A 39 -2.01 1.38 15.27
C THR A 39 -1.29 1.82 13.99
N ARG A 40 -1.86 2.76 13.23
CA ARG A 40 -1.26 3.29 11.99
C ARG A 40 -0.10 4.25 12.28
N VAL A 41 -0.23 5.10 13.30
CA VAL A 41 0.85 5.97 13.77
C VAL A 41 2.01 5.12 14.29
N LEU A 42 1.73 4.04 15.03
CA LEU A 42 2.76 3.09 15.48
C LEU A 42 3.42 2.36 14.31
N ALA A 43 2.66 1.94 13.30
CA ALA A 43 3.20 1.32 12.09
C ALA A 43 4.12 2.29 11.32
N LEU A 44 3.71 3.55 11.17
CA LEU A 44 4.53 4.61 10.57
C LEU A 44 5.79 4.88 11.39
N ILE A 45 5.69 4.98 12.71
CA ILE A 45 6.84 5.18 13.60
C ILE A 45 7.80 3.99 13.48
N HIS A 46 7.31 2.75 13.48
CA HIS A 46 8.15 1.57 13.29
C HIS A 46 8.83 1.55 11.91
N VAL A 47 8.13 1.93 10.84
CA VAL A 47 8.69 1.97 9.48
C VAL A 47 9.69 3.11 9.28
N LEU A 48 9.59 4.21 10.04
CA LEU A 48 10.44 5.39 9.86
C LEU A 48 11.57 5.53 10.91
N TYR A 49 11.36 5.06 12.13
CA TYR A 49 12.22 5.38 13.29
C TYR A 49 12.79 4.15 14.00
N CYS A 50 12.54 2.93 13.52
CA CYS A 50 13.29 1.74 13.98
C CYS A 50 14.46 1.46 13.04
N PRO A 51 15.68 1.96 13.33
CA PRO A 51 16.83 1.89 12.44
C PRO A 51 17.30 0.46 12.12
N ASN A 52 16.83 -0.54 12.89
CA ASN A 52 17.20 -1.94 12.71
C ASN A 52 16.14 -2.76 11.95
N VAL A 53 15.05 -2.15 11.45
CA VAL A 53 13.88 -2.89 10.93
C VAL A 53 13.39 -2.42 9.56
N SER A 54 13.52 -1.13 9.22
CA SER A 54 13.05 -0.61 7.93
C SER A 54 14.16 -0.60 6.88
N HIS A 55 13.86 -1.11 5.69
CA HIS A 55 14.74 -0.98 4.53
C HIS A 55 14.28 0.19 3.66
N ARG A 56 15.22 0.87 3.00
CA ARG A 56 14.92 1.87 1.98
C ARG A 56 15.05 1.27 0.59
N TRP A 57 14.15 1.67 -0.29
CA TRP A 57 14.20 1.31 -1.69
C TRP A 57 13.78 2.48 -2.55
N GLY A 58 14.44 2.63 -3.69
CA GLY A 58 14.08 3.63 -4.69
C GLY A 58 14.23 3.07 -6.10
N CYS A 59 13.47 3.65 -7.02
CA CYS A 59 13.46 3.21 -8.41
C CYS A 59 13.05 4.36 -9.35
N PRO A 60 13.75 4.54 -10.49
CA PRO A 60 13.34 5.50 -11.51
C PRO A 60 12.02 5.08 -12.17
N PRO A 61 11.40 5.98 -12.96
CA PRO A 61 10.22 5.66 -13.75
C PRO A 61 10.43 4.38 -14.57
N SER A 62 9.61 3.38 -14.31
CA SER A 62 9.75 2.04 -14.84
C SER A 62 8.47 1.24 -14.63
N LYS A 63 8.31 0.17 -15.41
CA LYS A 63 7.17 -0.74 -15.31
C LYS A 63 7.66 -2.16 -15.16
N PHE A 64 7.27 -2.84 -14.08
CA PHE A 64 7.75 -4.17 -13.78
C PHE A 64 6.72 -5.01 -13.01
N PRO A 65 6.67 -6.33 -13.26
CA PRO A 65 5.88 -7.24 -12.45
C PRO A 65 6.57 -7.48 -11.09
N TRP A 66 5.77 -7.62 -10.04
CA TRP A 66 6.24 -7.90 -8.69
C TRP A 66 5.30 -8.84 -7.94
N THR A 67 5.88 -9.81 -7.25
CA THR A 67 5.14 -10.78 -6.42
C THR A 67 5.64 -10.71 -4.98
N TYR A 68 4.73 -10.51 -4.05
CA TYR A 68 5.01 -10.41 -2.62
C TYR A 68 5.06 -11.80 -1.98
N SER A 69 6.27 -12.28 -1.64
CA SER A 69 6.46 -13.56 -0.94
C SER A 69 6.14 -13.50 0.56
N ALA A 70 6.08 -12.28 1.12
CA ALA A 70 5.79 -11.95 2.50
C ALA A 70 4.86 -10.72 2.53
N LYS A 71 4.23 -10.44 3.67
CA LYS A 71 3.42 -9.21 3.79
C LYS A 71 4.37 -8.02 3.77
N GLU A 72 4.13 -7.04 2.90
CA GLU A 72 4.94 -5.82 2.85
C GLU A 72 4.12 -4.64 3.37
N THR A 73 4.66 -3.90 4.33
CA THR A 73 4.18 -2.57 4.69
C THR A 73 5.18 -1.55 4.17
N CYS A 74 4.75 -0.62 3.34
CA CYS A 74 5.62 0.42 2.80
C CYS A 74 5.02 1.82 2.96
N TYR A 75 5.91 2.79 3.14
CA TYR A 75 5.58 4.21 3.21
C TYR A 75 6.36 4.96 2.13
N LEU A 76 5.63 5.57 1.21
CA LEU A 76 6.23 6.33 0.10
C LEU A 76 6.65 7.71 0.61
N LEU A 77 7.95 8.01 0.55
CA LEU A 77 8.48 9.34 0.83
C LEU A 77 8.25 10.28 -0.36
N LYS A 78 8.48 9.76 -1.58
CA LYS A 78 8.32 10.49 -2.84
C LYS A 78 7.88 9.55 -3.97
N GLY A 79 7.40 10.13 -5.06
CA GLY A 79 7.03 9.42 -6.29
C GLY A 79 5.54 9.16 -6.44
N LYS A 80 5.19 8.58 -7.59
CA LYS A 80 3.83 8.26 -8.00
C LYS A 80 3.83 6.94 -8.77
N VAL A 81 3.02 5.99 -8.31
CA VAL A 81 2.94 4.64 -8.85
C VAL A 81 1.48 4.24 -9.05
N LYS A 82 1.20 3.55 -10.15
CA LYS A 82 -0.04 2.78 -10.30
C LYS A 82 0.29 1.30 -10.14
N VAL A 83 -0.38 0.67 -9.18
CA VAL A 83 -0.27 -0.77 -8.96
C VAL A 83 -1.45 -1.44 -9.64
N TYR A 84 -1.19 -2.43 -10.47
CA TYR A 84 -2.18 -3.23 -11.18
C TYR A 84 -2.19 -4.63 -10.58
N PRO A 85 -3.10 -4.96 -9.66
CA PRO A 85 -3.19 -6.30 -9.08
C PRO A 85 -3.58 -7.34 -10.13
N ASP A 86 -2.94 -8.51 -10.10
CA ASP A 86 -3.28 -9.59 -11.01
C ASP A 86 -4.72 -10.08 -10.74
N GLY A 87 -5.52 -10.21 -11.80
CA GLY A 87 -6.94 -10.58 -11.68
C GLY A 87 -7.89 -9.45 -11.29
N SER A 88 -7.41 -8.19 -11.28
CA SER A 88 -8.22 -6.98 -11.13
C SER A 88 -8.19 -6.16 -12.42
N ASN A 89 -9.33 -5.54 -12.77
CA ASN A 89 -9.39 -4.58 -13.87
C ASN A 89 -9.13 -3.13 -13.41
N GLN A 90 -8.85 -2.91 -12.12
CA GLN A 90 -8.65 -1.57 -11.57
C GLN A 90 -7.23 -1.42 -11.00
N ALA A 91 -6.64 -0.26 -11.27
CA ALA A 91 -5.35 0.11 -10.70
C ALA A 91 -5.54 0.87 -9.38
N VAL A 92 -4.62 0.65 -8.45
CA VAL A 92 -4.51 1.42 -7.20
C VAL A 92 -3.38 2.43 -7.36
N GLU A 93 -3.70 3.72 -7.31
CA GLU A 93 -2.68 4.77 -7.33
C GLU A 93 -2.11 4.98 -5.92
N ILE A 94 -0.79 5.05 -5.79
CA ILE A 94 -0.05 5.33 -4.56
C ILE A 94 0.98 6.42 -4.81
N GLY A 95 1.20 7.28 -3.83
CA GLY A 95 2.14 8.39 -3.95
C GLY A 95 2.72 8.85 -2.61
N ALA A 96 3.47 9.95 -2.67
CA ALA A 96 4.16 10.51 -1.51
C ALA A 96 3.21 10.72 -0.30
N GLY A 97 3.57 10.15 0.84
CA GLY A 97 2.80 10.21 2.08
C GLY A 97 1.80 9.09 2.28
N ASP A 98 1.71 8.15 1.34
CA ASP A 98 0.85 7.00 1.49
C ASP A 98 1.55 5.88 2.26
N LEU A 99 0.86 5.31 3.25
CA LEU A 99 1.20 4.03 3.88
C LEU A 99 0.36 2.94 3.23
N VAL A 100 1.02 1.92 2.69
CA VAL A 100 0.39 0.87 1.91
C VAL A 100 0.80 -0.49 2.44
N GLU A 101 -0.17 -1.38 2.63
CA GLU A 101 0.08 -2.78 2.96
C GLU A 101 -0.29 -3.68 1.78
N PHE A 102 0.66 -4.52 1.39
CA PHE A 102 0.49 -5.57 0.38
C PHE A 102 0.47 -6.94 1.07
N PRO A 103 -0.56 -7.75 0.83
CA PRO A 103 -0.70 -9.07 1.44
C PRO A 103 0.27 -10.08 0.81
N LYS A 104 0.68 -11.07 1.62
CA LYS A 104 1.49 -12.19 1.16
C LYS A 104 0.79 -12.96 0.04
N GLY A 105 1.54 -13.33 -0.99
CA GLY A 105 1.08 -14.10 -2.15
C GLY A 105 0.45 -13.27 -3.25
N MET A 106 0.37 -11.94 -3.09
CA MET A 106 -0.14 -11.05 -4.13
C MET A 106 0.89 -10.86 -5.25
N SER A 107 0.42 -10.94 -6.49
CA SER A 107 1.14 -10.50 -7.68
C SER A 107 0.50 -9.24 -8.25
N CYS A 108 1.32 -8.32 -8.74
CA CYS A 108 0.87 -7.10 -9.36
C CYS A 108 1.93 -6.54 -10.32
N THR A 109 1.52 -5.62 -11.20
CA THR A 109 2.44 -4.81 -11.98
C THR A 109 2.56 -3.43 -11.35
N TRP A 110 3.79 -3.00 -11.08
CA TRP A 110 4.11 -1.64 -10.70
C TRP A 110 4.36 -0.82 -11.96
N ASP A 111 3.65 0.30 -12.10
CA ASP A 111 3.85 1.30 -13.15
C ASP A 111 4.25 2.63 -12.48
N VAL A 112 5.56 2.84 -12.40
CA VAL A 112 6.19 3.98 -11.73
C VAL A 112 6.26 5.13 -12.72
N SER A 113 5.40 6.13 -12.52
CA SER A 113 5.37 7.33 -13.38
C SER A 113 6.37 8.39 -12.94
N GLU A 114 6.66 8.47 -11.63
CA GLU A 114 7.63 9.38 -11.03
C GLU A 114 8.54 8.61 -10.07
N GLU A 115 9.83 8.97 -10.02
CA GLU A 115 10.83 8.29 -9.20
C GLU A 115 10.35 8.05 -7.76
N VAL A 116 10.43 6.79 -7.33
CA VAL A 116 9.98 6.36 -6.00
C VAL A 116 11.13 6.38 -5.02
N ASP A 117 10.82 6.80 -3.79
CA ASP A 117 11.63 6.56 -2.60
C ASP A 117 10.65 6.11 -1.50
N LYS A 118 10.90 4.95 -0.90
CA LYS A 118 10.04 4.38 0.12
C LYS A 118 10.83 3.72 1.23
N HIS A 119 10.26 3.75 2.43
CA HIS A 119 10.61 2.80 3.48
C HIS A 119 9.68 1.58 3.37
N TYR A 120 10.20 0.39 3.59
CA TYR A 120 9.41 -0.83 3.59
C TYR A 120 9.88 -1.80 4.69
N LYS A 121 8.95 -2.66 5.10
CA LYS A 121 9.16 -3.73 6.06
C LYS A 121 8.42 -4.97 5.58
N PHE A 122 9.08 -6.11 5.63
CA PHE A 122 8.47 -7.42 5.41
C PHE A 122 8.08 -8.07 6.75
N GLU A 123 6.97 -8.81 6.75
CA GLU A 123 6.47 -9.65 7.86
C GLU A 123 6.22 -11.10 7.42
#